data_AF-A0A3D2RUY9-F1
#
_entry.id   AF-A0A3D2RUY9-F1
#
_cell.length_a   1.000
_cell.length_b   1.000
_cell.length_c   1.000
_cell.angle_alpha   90.00
_cell.angle_beta   90.00
_cell.angle_gamma   90.00
#
_symmetry.space_group_name_H-M   'P 1'
#
loop_
_entity.id
_entity.type
_entity.pdbx_description
1 polymer ?
#
loop_
_entity_poly.entity_id
_entity_poly.type
_entity_poly.pdbx_seq_one_letter_code
_entity_poly.pdbx_strand_id
1 'polypeptide(L)'
;ADGTAKVWDARSGRVIRTVSSYPDKLRSVAFSPDGNRIATASKDKIAKVWDIDSGQVVLTLSGHTNSINTITFSPSGEYIATASEDKTVRLHPILNIGELKNIAQIRVARSLTTVEQRQYLLD
;
A
#
# COMPACT_ATOMS: atom_id res chain seq x y z
N ALA A 1 -18.94 -1.11 13.15
CA ALA A 1 -17.92 -0.43 12.34
C ALA A 1 -18.59 0.06 11.07
N ASP A 2 -18.41 1.33 10.74
CA ASP A 2 -19.02 2.04 9.60
C ASP A 2 -18.19 1.94 8.32
N GLY A 3 -17.18 1.05 8.31
CA GLY A 3 -16.27 0.84 7.20
C GLY A 3 -15.21 1.92 7.08
N THR A 4 -15.10 2.88 8.00
CA THR A 4 -14.13 3.99 7.94
C THR A 4 -12.90 3.80 8.80
N ALA A 5 -11.76 4.26 8.30
CA ALA A 5 -10.56 4.52 9.10
C ALA A 5 -10.40 6.03 9.26
N LYS A 6 -9.92 6.46 10.42
CA LYS A 6 -9.74 7.87 10.74
C LYS A 6 -8.37 8.09 11.35
N VAL A 7 -7.72 9.16 10.93
CA VAL A 7 -6.50 9.69 11.55
C VAL A 7 -6.91 10.78 12.51
N TRP A 8 -6.42 10.67 13.73
CA TRP A 8 -6.74 11.58 14.81
C TRP A 8 -5.47 12.29 15.26
N ASP A 9 -5.61 13.58 15.57
CA ASP A 9 -4.60 14.29 16.32
C ASP A 9 -4.73 13.87 17.78
N ALA A 10 -3.72 13.17 18.29
CA ALA A 10 -3.78 12.57 19.63
C ALA A 10 -3.86 13.63 20.75
N ARG A 11 -3.40 14.86 20.51
CA ARG A 11 -3.37 15.94 21.51
C ARG A 11 -4.73 16.63 21.63
N SER A 12 -5.35 16.94 20.51
CA SER A 12 -6.62 17.68 20.44
C SER A 12 -7.84 16.77 20.35
N GLY A 13 -7.66 15.48 20.03
CA GLY A 13 -8.75 14.54 19.81
C GLY A 13 -9.55 14.83 18.54
N ARG A 14 -9.04 15.67 17.64
CA ARG A 14 -9.73 16.03 16.40
C ARG A 14 -9.38 15.05 15.29
N VAL A 15 -10.37 14.72 14.46
CA VAL A 15 -10.14 13.95 13.23
C VAL A 15 -9.36 14.84 12.26
N ILE A 16 -8.16 14.41 11.88
CA ILE A 16 -7.35 15.03 10.83
C ILE A 16 -7.85 14.54 9.48
N ARG A 17 -8.09 13.23 9.36
CA ARG A 17 -8.52 12.59 8.11
C ARG A 17 -9.50 11.47 8.35
N THR A 18 -10.42 11.30 7.41
CA THR A 18 -11.22 10.08 7.29
C THR A 18 -10.88 9.45 5.94
N VAL A 19 -10.46 8.19 5.97
CA VAL A 19 -10.18 7.38 4.79
C VAL A 19 -11.08 6.15 4.83
N SER A 20 -12.08 6.09 3.95
CA SER A 20 -12.62 4.86 3.36
C SER A 20 -13.83 5.13 2.44
N SER A 21 -14.15 4.13 1.63
CA SER A 21 -15.44 3.96 0.94
C SER A 21 -15.81 2.46 0.85
N TYR A 22 -15.36 1.66 1.82
CA TYR A 22 -15.54 0.21 1.75
C TYR A 22 -17.01 -0.14 2.03
N PRO A 23 -17.66 -0.98 1.20
CA PRO A 23 -19.00 -1.48 1.50
C PRO A 23 -19.01 -2.42 2.71
N ASP A 24 -17.83 -2.89 3.15
CA ASP A 24 -17.65 -3.93 4.15
C ASP A 24 -16.69 -3.52 5.28
N LYS A 25 -16.65 -4.32 6.35
CA LYS A 25 -15.89 -3.98 7.57
C LYS A 25 -14.38 -4.01 7.34
N LEU A 26 -13.70 -2.94 7.75
CA LEU A 26 -12.25 -2.94 7.95
C LEU A 26 -11.85 -3.93 9.06
N ARG A 27 -10.74 -4.63 8.83
CA ARG A 27 -10.19 -5.65 9.75
C ARG A 27 -8.88 -5.25 10.39
N SER A 28 -8.04 -4.49 9.67
CA SER A 28 -6.74 -4.05 10.18
C SER A 28 -6.31 -2.73 9.53
N VAL A 29 -5.46 -2.01 10.25
CA VAL A 29 -4.81 -0.76 9.80
C VAL A 29 -3.35 -0.77 10.23
N ALA A 30 -2.47 -0.20 9.40
CA ALA A 30 -1.06 -0.01 9.72
C ALA A 30 -0.55 1.33 9.18
N PHE A 31 0.33 1.99 9.92
CA PHE A 31 1.10 3.13 9.42
C PHE A 31 2.33 2.64 8.67
N SER A 32 2.73 3.37 7.64
CA SER A 32 4.08 3.24 7.08
C SER A 32 5.13 3.70 8.08
N PRO A 33 6.36 3.18 8.02
CA PRO A 33 7.44 3.58 8.93
C PRO A 33 7.80 5.08 8.86
N ASP A 34 7.63 5.69 7.68
CA ASP A 34 7.84 7.13 7.48
C ASP A 34 6.66 7.99 7.97
N GLY A 35 5.55 7.35 8.38
CA GLY A 35 4.36 8.02 8.89
C GLY A 35 3.50 8.70 7.83
N ASN A 36 3.87 8.67 6.55
CA ASN A 36 3.17 9.42 5.49
C ASN A 36 1.99 8.65 4.87
N ARG A 37 1.89 7.34 5.13
CA ARG A 37 0.88 6.47 4.54
C ARG A 37 0.19 5.61 5.58
N ILE A 38 -1.03 5.19 5.22
CA ILE A 38 -1.81 4.23 5.98
C ILE A 38 -2.22 3.10 5.05
N ALA A 39 -2.09 1.86 5.52
CA ALA A 39 -2.62 0.70 4.83
C ALA A 39 -3.83 0.16 5.59
N THR A 40 -4.90 -0.14 4.86
CA THR A 40 -6.15 -0.70 5.41
C THR A 40 -6.45 -2.05 4.76
N ALA A 41 -6.80 -3.05 5.57
CA ALA A 41 -7.28 -4.35 5.12
C ALA A 41 -8.76 -4.54 5.43
N SER A 42 -9.47 -5.20 4.52
CA SER A 42 -10.94 -5.29 4.56
C SER A 42 -11.44 -6.71 4.26
N LYS A 43 -12.66 -6.98 4.73
CA LYS A 43 -13.42 -8.21 4.43
C LYS A 43 -13.77 -8.34 2.95
N ASP A 44 -13.85 -7.23 2.22
CA ASP A 44 -14.07 -7.21 0.76
C ASP A 44 -12.88 -7.75 -0.05
N LYS A 45 -11.87 -8.33 0.62
CA LYS A 45 -10.70 -9.00 0.03
C LYS A 45 -9.71 -8.03 -0.62
N ILE A 46 -9.90 -6.74 -0.40
CA ILE A 46 -9.06 -5.67 -0.94
C ILE A 46 -8.36 -4.98 0.22
N ALA A 47 -7.06 -4.73 0.04
CA ALA A 47 -6.34 -3.77 0.87
C ALA A 47 -6.05 -2.50 0.07
N LYS A 48 -5.98 -1.36 0.74
CA LYS A 48 -5.62 -0.08 0.11
C LYS A 48 -4.54 0.60 0.91
N VAL A 49 -3.67 1.34 0.22
CA VAL A 49 -2.70 2.25 0.81
C VAL A 49 -3.13 3.66 0.46
N TRP A 50 -3.14 4.51 1.47
CA TRP A 50 -3.59 5.88 1.43
C TRP A 50 -2.43 6.79 1.74
N ASP A 51 -2.29 7.85 0.96
CA ASP A 51 -1.42 8.97 1.31
C ASP A 51 -2.15 9.86 2.32
N ILE A 52 -1.51 10.17 3.45
CA ILE A 52 -2.17 10.90 4.54
C ILE A 52 -2.44 12.35 4.15
N ASP A 53 -1.53 12.98 3.41
CA ASP A 53 -1.58 14.41 3.10
C ASP A 53 -2.60 14.75 2.02
N SER A 54 -2.72 13.92 1.00
CA SER A 54 -3.73 14.04 -0.06
C SER A 54 -5.04 13.30 0.27
N GLY A 55 -4.98 12.29 1.14
CA GLY A 55 -6.13 11.45 1.52
C GLY A 55 -6.57 10.53 0.38
N GLN A 56 -5.76 10.42 -0.67
CA GLN A 56 -6.04 9.62 -1.85
C GLN A 56 -5.51 8.20 -1.69
N VAL A 57 -6.15 7.26 -2.38
CA VAL A 57 -5.64 5.90 -2.52
C VAL A 57 -4.46 5.93 -3.47
N VAL A 58 -3.27 5.54 -2.98
CA VAL A 58 -2.06 5.43 -3.79
C VAL A 58 -1.82 4.01 -4.30
N LEU A 59 -2.32 2.99 -3.59
CA LEU A 59 -2.27 1.59 -4.03
C LEU A 59 -3.55 0.87 -3.67
N THR A 60 -4.02 0.02 -4.59
CA THR A 60 -5.08 -0.97 -4.33
C THR A 60 -4.48 -2.36 -4.49
N LEU A 61 -4.43 -3.11 -3.39
CA LEU A 61 -3.86 -4.44 -3.30
C LEU A 61 -5.00 -5.46 -3.40
N SER A 62 -5.08 -6.13 -4.54
CA SER A 62 -6.12 -7.10 -4.86
C SER A 62 -5.55 -8.49 -5.10
N GLY A 63 -6.46 -9.45 -5.25
CA GLY A 63 -6.16 -10.82 -5.66
C GLY A 63 -6.30 -11.87 -4.56
N HIS A 64 -6.43 -11.48 -3.29
CA HIS A 64 -6.92 -12.39 -2.27
C HIS A 64 -8.33 -12.87 -2.61
N THR A 65 -8.63 -14.14 -2.38
CA THR A 65 -9.94 -14.73 -2.71
C THR A 65 -10.89 -14.76 -1.51
N ASN A 66 -10.39 -14.37 -0.32
CA ASN A 66 -11.15 -14.25 0.92
C ASN A 66 -10.67 -13.07 1.78
N SER A 67 -11.37 -12.81 2.90
CA SER A 67 -11.15 -11.66 3.79
C SER A 67 -9.68 -11.46 4.13
N ILE A 68 -9.19 -10.22 4.05
CA ILE A 68 -7.84 -9.89 4.54
C ILE A 68 -7.97 -9.57 6.03
N ASN A 69 -7.26 -10.33 6.86
CA ASN A 69 -7.36 -10.20 8.32
C ASN A 69 -6.32 -9.24 8.89
N THR A 70 -5.13 -9.19 8.30
CA THR A 70 -4.06 -8.30 8.75
C THR A 70 -3.25 -7.75 7.59
N ILE A 71 -2.65 -6.58 7.82
CA ILE A 71 -1.78 -5.86 6.91
C ILE A 71 -0.67 -5.20 7.71
N THR A 72 0.55 -5.23 7.18
CA THR A 72 1.70 -4.58 7.80
C THR A 72 2.65 -4.05 6.74
N PHE A 73 3.34 -2.96 7.06
CA PHE A 73 4.51 -2.52 6.30
C PHE A 73 5.76 -3.27 6.77
N SER A 74 6.74 -3.43 5.88
CA SER A 74 8.10 -3.76 6.29
C SER A 74 8.69 -2.58 7.08
N PRO A 75 9.67 -2.83 7.96
CA PRO A 75 10.37 -1.75 8.67
C PRO A 75 11.05 -0.73 7.73
N SER A 76 11.46 -1.16 6.53
CA SER A 76 12.01 -0.28 5.50
C SER A 76 10.95 0.53 4.75
N GLY A 77 9.67 0.16 4.83
CA GLY A 77 8.57 0.78 4.09
C GLY A 77 8.45 0.33 2.63
N GLU A 78 9.40 -0.45 2.12
CA GLU A 78 9.46 -0.88 0.72
C GLU A 78 8.45 -1.98 0.36
N TYR A 79 7.88 -2.65 1.37
CA TYR A 79 6.94 -3.74 1.16
C TYR A 79 5.75 -3.67 2.10
N ILE A 80 4.63 -4.24 1.64
CA ILE A 80 3.48 -4.59 2.47
C ILE A 80 3.26 -6.09 2.42
N ALA A 81 2.97 -6.69 3.58
CA ALA A 81 2.44 -8.03 3.67
C ALA A 81 0.94 -8.00 4.04
N THR A 82 0.14 -8.79 3.32
CA THR A 82 -1.27 -9.05 3.64
C THR A 82 -1.48 -10.53 3.92
N ALA A 83 -2.24 -10.87 4.98
CA ALA A 83 -2.61 -12.25 5.28
C ALA A 83 -4.13 -12.42 5.28
N SER A 84 -4.61 -13.47 4.63
CA SER A 84 -6.03 -13.68 4.32
C SER A 84 -6.55 -15.04 4.77
N GLU A 85 -7.87 -15.12 4.96
CA GLU A 85 -8.61 -16.37 5.15
C GLU A 85 -8.52 -17.32 3.94
N ASP A 86 -7.98 -16.88 2.81
CA ASP A 86 -7.68 -17.74 1.65
C ASP A 86 -6.44 -18.63 1.84
N LYS A 87 -5.86 -18.61 3.05
CA LYS A 87 -4.67 -19.38 3.46
C LYS A 87 -3.39 -18.93 2.77
N THR A 88 -3.35 -17.72 2.24
CA THR A 88 -2.15 -17.13 1.63
C THR A 88 -1.70 -15.86 2.32
N VAL A 89 -0.40 -15.61 2.22
CA VAL A 89 0.22 -14.31 2.49
C VAL A 89 0.71 -13.76 1.16
N ARG A 90 0.44 -12.48 0.90
CA ARG A 90 0.94 -11.79 -0.30
C ARG A 90 1.87 -10.67 0.11
N LEU A 91 2.97 -10.55 -0.63
CA LEU A 91 3.95 -9.47 -0.48
C LEU A 91 3.82 -8.51 -1.66
N HIS A 92 3.65 -7.24 -1.36
CA HIS A 92 3.44 -6.18 -2.32
C HIS A 92 4.56 -5.14 -2.22
N PRO A 93 5.35 -4.93 -3.27
CA PRO A 93 6.30 -3.83 -3.31
C PRO A 93 5.57 -2.49 -3.29
N ILE A 94 6.03 -1.57 -2.45
CA ILE A 94 5.67 -0.16 -2.51
C ILE A 94 6.84 0.57 -3.15
N LEU A 95 6.93 0.50 -4.47
CA LEU A 95 7.94 1.24 -5.20
C LEU A 95 7.22 2.28 -6.06
N ASN A 96 7.63 3.54 -5.94
CA ASN A 96 7.25 4.53 -6.92
C ASN A 96 8.05 4.32 -8.23
N ILE A 97 7.62 4.96 -9.31
CA ILE A 97 8.29 4.83 -10.63
C ILE A 97 9.78 5.21 -10.55
N GLY A 98 10.16 6.18 -9.73
CA GLY A 98 11.56 6.57 -9.53
C GLY A 98 12.40 5.47 -8.84
N GLU A 99 11.84 4.79 -7.86
CA GLU A 99 12.49 3.68 -7.15
C GLU A 99 12.53 2.41 -8.01
N LEU A 100 11.47 2.13 -8.78
CA LEU A 100 11.48 1.08 -9.80
C LEU A 100 12.56 1.36 -10.85
N LYS A 101 12.71 2.62 -11.29
CA LYS A 101 13.78 3.03 -12.20
C LYS A 101 15.16 2.81 -11.58
N ASN A 102 15.35 3.16 -10.31
CA ASN A 102 16.62 2.94 -9.61
C ASN A 102 16.94 1.44 -9.44
N ILE A 103 15.96 0.61 -9.07
CA ILE A 103 16.13 -0.84 -8.95
C ILE A 103 16.39 -1.48 -10.32
N ALA A 104 15.70 -1.03 -11.38
CA ALA A 104 15.99 -1.47 -12.74
C ALA A 104 17.41 -1.07 -13.18
N GLN A 105 17.86 0.15 -12.86
CA GLN A 105 19.22 0.61 -13.16
C GLN A 105 20.27 -0.21 -12.39
N ILE A 106 20.06 -0.50 -11.10
CA ILE A 106 20.96 -1.30 -10.27
C ILE A 106 21.00 -2.76 -10.75
N ARG A 107 19.86 -3.35 -11.07
CA ARG A 107 19.75 -4.75 -11.48
C ARG A 107 20.24 -4.98 -12.91
N VAL A 108 20.24 -3.94 -13.72
CA VAL A 108 20.78 -3.96 -15.08
C VAL A 108 22.12 -3.27 -15.12
N ALA A 109 23.08 -3.68 -14.27
CA ALA A 109 24.48 -3.29 -14.36
C ALA A 109 25.21 -3.78 -15.65
N ARG A 110 24.47 -4.01 -16.74
CA ARG A 110 24.92 -3.83 -18.12
C ARG A 110 24.15 -2.65 -18.67
N SER A 111 24.80 -1.69 -19.32
CA SER A 111 24.09 -0.57 -19.95
C SER A 111 22.90 -1.09 -20.77
N LEU A 112 21.67 -0.72 -20.36
CA LEU A 112 20.45 -1.08 -21.07
C LEU A 112 20.56 -0.61 -22.51
N THR A 113 20.18 -1.45 -23.46
CA THR A 113 20.09 -1.03 -24.86
C THR A 113 18.99 0.01 -25.03
N THR A 114 19.09 0.84 -26.06
CA THR A 114 18.08 1.87 -26.37
C THR A 114 16.67 1.31 -26.51
N VAL A 115 16.54 0.04 -26.92
CA VAL A 115 15.25 -0.66 -27.05
C VAL A 115 14.67 -1.03 -25.68
N GLU A 116 15.49 -1.57 -24.78
CA GLU A 116 15.06 -1.93 -23.42
C GLU A 116 14.71 -0.69 -22.59
N GLN A 117 15.42 0.43 -22.78
CA GLN A 117 15.07 1.69 -22.14
C GLN A 117 13.68 2.20 -22.57
N ARG A 118 13.35 2.08 -23.86
CA ARG A 118 12.00 2.44 -24.36
C ARG A 118 10.92 1.50 -23.86
N GLN A 119 11.24 0.20 -23.75
CA GLN A 119 10.27 -0.81 -23.32
C GLN A 119 9.97 -0.76 -21.82
N TYR A 120 10.95 -0.40 -20.98
CA TYR A 120 10.84 -0.51 -19.52
C TYR A 120 10.81 0.82 -18.76
N LEU A 121 11.25 1.94 -19.34
CA LEU A 121 11.46 3.19 -18.59
C LEU A 121 10.67 4.40 -19.12
N LEU A 122 9.98 4.26 -20.25
CA LEU A 122 9.23 5.33 -20.91
C LEU A 122 7.78 4.91 -21.15
N ASP A 123 6.91 5.27 -20.20
CA ASP A 123 5.58 5.84 -20.41
C ASP A 123 5.52 7.16 -19.62
#